data_AF-A0A7S0FBC9-F1
#
_entry.id   AF-A0A7S0FBC9-F1
#
_cell.length_a   1.000
_cell.length_b   1.000
_cell.length_c   1.000
_cell.angle_alpha   90.00
_cell.angle_beta   90.00
_cell.angle_gamma   90.00
#
_symmetry.space_group_name_H-M   'P 1'
#
loop_
_entity.id
_entity.type
_entity.pdbx_description
1 polymer ?
#
loop_
_entity_poly.entity_id
_entity_poly.type
_entity_poly.pdbx_seq_one_letter_code
_entity_poly.pdbx_strand_id
1 'polypeptide(L)'
;PYGLKLSGLLPGIPNRPVMFQHTQPGLGGSTAPGQLGLADRVHFGGQRRLGLAPPAADGVVPLEAAAPRTAAFAAPAQSMSQLTLLQSALNILEACPEGFMEGQTLSTRLRALHPEQVAEVTGIAVRQRKGWLRQLLSQEPLISQVLVQGRSDVCYTLGYVPQGVLVNSVGTDFRAKRVAPAPPLYIPEAKRQKKQKATGSGTDLRALAAKIPEPEREALVQAAAEALRAAAAQQDHLEGNKISEALKAQMPHTVEIAKAAVGGKGWLRALLETVPDIIRVDIPGKAEPCYRLVDGSISYDMALLQPGYGLAQQVGLQAAPLARTAPQRGAAVPVAAEAHPEGAAQELIEAAVMTLASVPEYLEGNKLSEALKSLKPELVEATRSSLGGKGWLKKLLEQESRITSVRVQGLHEPCYALTERCAGGAVEFTREQAPAQGTHPRSKPTGESVFERLSEEDAGLLFGAAVVVLQQAGAGQGGFLEGSKLAERMKSLRPQLVERVKAQLRKGWLKAVLELEPRIQAVEVEGRNEPCYR
;
A
#
# COMPACT_ATOMS: atom_id res chain seq x y z
N PRO A 1 1.68 70.38 21.08
CA PRO A 1 0.22 70.27 21.31
C PRO A 1 -0.26 68.84 21.05
N TYR A 2 -0.40 68.11 22.16
CA TYR A 2 -1.07 66.83 22.38
C TYR A 2 -0.55 65.57 21.66
N GLY A 3 0.34 64.88 22.38
CA GLY A 3 0.38 63.43 22.37
C GLY A 3 -0.58 62.85 23.43
N LEU A 4 -0.99 61.60 23.24
CA LEU A 4 -1.65 60.81 24.28
C LEU A 4 -1.02 59.42 24.32
N LYS A 5 -0.32 59.17 25.45
CA LYS A 5 0.09 57.87 25.96
C LYS A 5 -1.14 57.22 26.61
N LEU A 6 -1.33 55.92 26.39
CA LEU A 6 -2.18 55.08 27.22
C LEU A 6 -1.34 53.92 27.77
N SER A 7 -1.00 54.04 29.05
CA SER A 7 -0.54 52.95 29.91
C SER A 7 -1.68 52.61 30.86
N GLY A 8 -2.05 51.34 30.98
CA GLY A 8 -2.99 50.83 31.98
C GLY A 8 -2.83 49.31 32.10
N LEU A 9 -2.18 48.84 33.17
CA LEU A 9 -2.82 48.21 34.34
C LEU A 9 -3.28 46.77 34.10
N LEU A 10 -2.43 45.80 34.48
CA LEU A 10 -2.82 44.41 34.76
C LEU A 10 -2.74 44.18 36.27
N PRO A 11 -3.80 43.64 36.92
CA PRO A 11 -3.76 43.30 38.34
C PRO A 11 -3.18 41.90 38.58
N GLY A 12 -2.52 41.77 39.73
CA GLY A 12 -1.75 40.59 40.16
C GLY A 12 -2.58 39.35 40.48
N ILE A 13 -1.90 38.21 40.32
CA ILE A 13 -2.38 36.87 40.65
C ILE A 13 -1.83 36.51 42.05
N PRO A 14 -2.69 36.19 43.04
CA PRO A 14 -2.21 35.67 44.31
C PRO A 14 -1.99 34.15 44.25
N ASN A 15 -0.78 33.75 44.64
CA ASN A 15 -0.38 32.38 45.00
C ASN A 15 -1.28 31.82 46.13
N ARG A 16 -1.79 30.60 45.96
CA ARG A 16 -2.26 29.75 47.07
C ARG A 16 -1.61 28.37 46.98
N PRO A 17 -0.99 27.86 48.06
CA PRO A 17 -0.51 26.49 48.13
C PRO A 17 -1.66 25.54 48.49
N VAL A 18 -1.74 24.43 47.77
CA VAL A 18 -2.68 23.33 48.04
C VAL A 18 -1.98 22.32 48.95
N MET A 19 -2.43 22.23 50.19
CA MET A 19 -2.16 21.11 51.09
C MET A 19 -3.11 19.96 50.75
N PHE A 20 -2.57 18.82 50.33
CA PHE A 20 -3.30 17.56 50.31
C PHE A 20 -2.77 16.66 51.42
N GLN A 21 -3.60 16.48 52.46
CA GLN A 21 -3.52 15.33 53.36
C GLN A 21 -4.11 14.12 52.63
N HIS A 22 -3.36 13.04 52.52
CA HIS A 22 -3.90 11.74 52.15
C HIS A 22 -3.75 10.75 53.31
N THR A 23 -4.91 10.47 53.91
CA THR A 23 -5.19 9.38 54.83
C THR A 23 -5.13 8.04 54.11
N GLN A 24 -4.50 7.04 54.74
CA GLN A 24 -4.58 5.62 54.37
C GLN A 24 -6.00 5.07 54.56
N PRO A 25 -6.31 3.93 53.90
CA PRO A 25 -6.53 2.75 54.72
C PRO A 25 -5.85 1.49 54.17
N GLY A 26 -5.44 0.64 55.11
CA GLY A 26 -4.76 -0.63 54.85
C GLY A 26 -5.70 -1.79 54.50
N LEU A 27 -5.12 -2.76 53.82
CA LEU A 27 -5.50 -4.16 53.67
C LEU A 27 -4.15 -4.87 53.44
N GLY A 28 -3.76 -5.98 54.05
CA GLY A 28 -4.51 -7.04 54.70
C GLY A 28 -3.80 -8.34 54.33
N GLY A 29 -3.08 -8.90 55.31
CA GLY A 29 -2.59 -10.28 55.46
C GLY A 29 -2.46 -11.21 54.25
N SER A 30 -1.21 -11.54 53.97
CA SER A 30 -0.75 -12.82 53.41
C SER A 30 -1.16 -14.00 54.29
N THR A 31 -1.64 -15.10 53.69
CA THR A 31 -1.30 -16.49 54.05
C THR A 31 -1.79 -17.47 52.97
N ALA A 32 -0.91 -18.39 52.59
CA ALA A 32 -1.15 -19.63 51.86
C ALA A 32 -0.70 -20.80 52.78
N PRO A 33 -0.68 -22.08 52.36
CA PRO A 33 -1.55 -22.85 51.47
C PRO A 33 -2.11 -24.11 52.18
N GLY A 34 -3.04 -24.84 51.55
CA GLY A 34 -3.50 -26.14 52.03
C GLY A 34 -3.84 -27.09 50.88
N GLN A 35 -2.90 -27.99 50.57
CA GLN A 35 -3.13 -29.20 49.78
C GLN A 35 -3.87 -30.26 50.62
N LEU A 36 -4.63 -31.12 49.93
CA LEU A 36 -5.02 -32.53 50.19
C LEU A 36 -6.34 -32.70 49.40
N GLY A 37 -6.43 -33.45 48.30
CA GLY A 37 -6.02 -34.83 48.11
C GLY A 37 -7.24 -35.72 48.37
N LEU A 38 -7.85 -36.27 47.31
CA LEU A 38 -8.52 -37.58 47.33
C LEU A 38 -9.05 -37.93 45.94
N ALA A 39 -8.58 -39.07 45.47
CA ALA A 39 -9.09 -39.80 44.32
C ALA A 39 -10.45 -40.44 44.68
N ASP A 40 -11.31 -40.62 43.67
CA ASP A 40 -11.95 -41.93 43.54
C ASP A 40 -12.39 -42.24 42.11
N ARG A 41 -12.09 -43.48 41.72
CA ARG A 41 -12.63 -44.23 40.58
C ARG A 41 -14.11 -44.55 40.86
N VAL A 42 -14.96 -44.70 39.85
CA VAL A 42 -15.83 -45.89 39.64
C VAL A 42 -16.46 -45.90 38.22
N HIS A 43 -16.27 -47.06 37.60
CA HIS A 43 -16.97 -47.86 36.56
C HIS A 43 -17.85 -47.37 35.38
N PHE A 44 -17.61 -48.16 34.32
CA PHE A 44 -18.35 -48.44 33.08
C PHE A 44 -19.72 -49.14 33.27
N GLY A 45 -20.60 -48.90 32.30
CA GLY A 45 -21.76 -49.72 31.90
C GLY A 45 -22.72 -48.82 31.10
N GLY A 46 -22.95 -48.94 29.80
CA GLY A 46 -23.16 -50.13 28.98
C GLY A 46 -24.67 -50.31 28.78
N GLN A 47 -25.22 -49.96 27.61
CA GLN A 47 -26.28 -50.74 26.96
C GLN A 47 -26.64 -50.24 25.55
N ARG A 48 -26.84 -51.25 24.69
CA ARG A 48 -27.29 -51.21 23.29
C ARG A 48 -28.75 -50.76 23.20
N ARG A 49 -29.14 -50.15 22.07
CA ARG A 49 -30.40 -50.51 21.40
C ARG A 49 -30.33 -50.32 19.89
N LEU A 50 -30.58 -51.44 19.21
CA LEU A 50 -30.95 -51.58 17.81
C LEU A 50 -32.41 -51.10 17.62
N GLY A 51 -32.74 -50.61 16.43
CA GLY A 51 -34.11 -50.39 15.96
C GLY A 51 -34.09 -49.64 14.63
N LEU A 52 -33.98 -50.36 13.52
CA LEU A 52 -35.12 -50.80 12.68
C LEU A 52 -35.65 -49.67 11.76
N ALA A 53 -35.25 -49.76 10.49
CA ALA A 53 -35.91 -49.13 9.35
C ALA A 53 -37.25 -49.81 9.04
N PRO A 54 -38.18 -49.09 8.38
CA PRO A 54 -38.96 -49.71 7.30
C PRO A 54 -39.21 -48.70 6.14
N PRO A 55 -39.98 -49.03 5.08
CA PRO A 55 -39.40 -49.25 3.75
C PRO A 55 -39.91 -48.25 2.70
N ALA A 56 -39.28 -48.31 1.53
CA ALA A 56 -39.67 -47.64 0.30
C ALA A 56 -41.09 -48.02 -0.15
N ALA A 57 -41.80 -47.03 -0.71
CA ALA A 57 -42.93 -47.24 -1.59
C ALA A 57 -42.87 -46.23 -2.74
N ASP A 58 -43.05 -46.76 -3.94
CA ASP A 58 -43.10 -46.10 -5.24
C ASP A 58 -44.20 -45.03 -5.33
N GLY A 59 -44.00 -44.08 -6.25
CA GLY A 59 -45.14 -43.53 -6.98
C GLY A 59 -45.08 -42.06 -7.37
N VAL A 60 -44.90 -41.86 -8.68
CA VAL A 60 -45.56 -40.82 -9.50
C VAL A 60 -45.02 -39.39 -9.42
N VAL A 61 -44.36 -39.02 -10.53
CA VAL A 61 -43.99 -37.67 -10.95
C VAL A 61 -45.22 -36.85 -11.30
N PRO A 62 -45.30 -35.58 -10.87
CA PRO A 62 -45.91 -34.54 -11.68
C PRO A 62 -44.90 -33.46 -12.07
N LEU A 63 -44.92 -33.16 -13.36
CA LEU A 63 -44.25 -32.05 -14.02
C LEU A 63 -44.93 -30.75 -13.56
N GLU A 64 -44.34 -30.00 -12.63
CA GLU A 64 -44.85 -28.69 -12.20
C GLU A 64 -43.88 -27.56 -12.53
N ALA A 65 -44.46 -26.47 -13.03
CA ALA A 65 -43.80 -25.39 -13.74
C ALA A 65 -42.82 -24.58 -12.87
N ALA A 66 -41.70 -24.19 -13.48
CA ALA A 66 -40.68 -23.34 -12.88
C ALA A 66 -41.21 -21.92 -12.60
N ALA A 67 -41.51 -21.62 -11.34
CA ALA A 67 -41.62 -20.26 -10.82
C ALA A 67 -40.23 -19.70 -10.46
N PRO A 68 -39.96 -18.40 -10.68
CA PRO A 68 -38.66 -17.80 -10.40
C PRO A 68 -38.42 -17.72 -8.88
N ARG A 69 -37.41 -18.46 -8.40
CA ARG A 69 -36.87 -18.33 -7.04
C ARG A 69 -36.17 -16.98 -6.87
N THR A 70 -36.89 -15.98 -6.37
CA THR A 70 -36.25 -14.86 -5.67
C THR A 70 -35.76 -15.35 -4.31
N ALA A 71 -34.47 -15.68 -4.22
CA ALA A 71 -33.82 -15.90 -2.93
C ALA A 71 -33.84 -14.59 -2.14
N ALA A 72 -34.72 -14.50 -1.14
CA ALA A 72 -34.65 -13.47 -0.12
C ALA A 72 -33.36 -13.73 0.68
N PHE A 73 -32.41 -12.81 0.59
CA PHE A 73 -31.24 -12.82 1.46
C PHE A 73 -31.73 -12.66 2.91
N ALA A 74 -31.64 -13.73 3.70
CA ALA A 74 -31.90 -13.65 5.13
C ALA A 74 -30.87 -12.72 5.77
N ALA A 75 -31.33 -11.66 6.42
CA ALA A 75 -30.45 -10.79 7.19
C ALA A 75 -29.76 -11.63 8.29
N PRO A 76 -28.46 -11.41 8.56
CA PRO A 76 -27.77 -12.13 9.62
C PRO A 76 -28.48 -11.90 10.95
N ALA A 77 -28.64 -12.96 11.75
CA ALA A 77 -29.22 -12.86 13.08
C ALA A 77 -28.39 -11.89 13.94
N GLN A 78 -29.02 -10.82 14.43
CA GLN A 78 -28.38 -9.84 15.30
C GLN A 78 -28.10 -10.46 16.67
N SER A 79 -26.92 -10.18 17.24
CA SER A 79 -26.64 -10.62 18.61
C SER A 79 -27.44 -9.78 19.62
N MET A 80 -27.76 -10.36 20.78
CA MET A 80 -28.45 -9.63 21.86
C MET A 80 -27.66 -8.37 22.29
N SER A 81 -26.33 -8.42 22.20
CA SER A 81 -25.45 -7.27 22.48
C SER A 81 -25.59 -6.17 21.44
N GLN A 82 -25.78 -6.48 20.16
CA GLN A 82 -26.07 -5.48 19.12
C GLN A 82 -27.41 -4.80 19.35
N LEU A 83 -28.47 -5.58 19.64
CA LEU A 83 -29.80 -5.04 19.94
C LEU A 83 -29.79 -4.11 21.15
N THR A 84 -29.08 -4.51 22.22
CA THR A 84 -28.94 -3.69 23.44
C THR A 84 -28.26 -2.37 23.13
N LEU A 85 -27.17 -2.39 22.36
CA LEU A 85 -26.44 -1.16 22.00
C LEU A 85 -27.24 -0.26 21.05
N LEU A 86 -28.00 -0.83 20.11
CA LEU A 86 -28.89 -0.08 19.24
C LEU A 86 -29.98 0.64 20.03
N GLN A 87 -30.66 -0.08 20.94
CA GLN A 87 -31.68 0.53 21.80
C GLN A 87 -31.11 1.65 22.66
N SER A 88 -29.92 1.46 23.23
CA SER A 88 -29.26 2.51 24.02
C SER A 88 -28.81 3.69 23.17
N ALA A 89 -28.41 3.47 21.91
CA ALA A 89 -28.11 4.56 20.99
C ALA A 89 -29.36 5.40 20.67
N LEU A 90 -30.51 4.75 20.44
CA LEU A 90 -31.80 5.43 20.26
C LEU A 90 -32.13 6.30 21.48
N ASN A 91 -32.09 5.74 22.68
CA ASN A 91 -32.38 6.46 23.92
C ASN A 91 -31.43 7.66 24.16
N ILE A 92 -30.14 7.50 23.84
CA ILE A 92 -29.15 8.59 23.96
C ILE A 92 -29.44 9.72 22.97
N LEU A 93 -29.80 9.38 21.73
CA LEU A 93 -30.09 10.37 20.69
C LEU A 93 -31.43 11.07 20.96
N GLU A 94 -32.44 10.36 21.48
CA GLU A 94 -33.74 10.92 21.87
C GLU A 94 -33.59 11.93 23.01
N ALA A 95 -32.73 11.64 23.99
CA ALA A 95 -32.43 12.56 25.09
C ALA A 95 -31.47 13.71 24.71
N CYS A 96 -31.05 13.81 23.44
CA CYS A 96 -30.09 14.83 23.02
C CYS A 96 -30.79 16.15 22.66
N PRO A 97 -30.55 17.26 23.38
CA PRO A 97 -31.25 18.52 23.15
C PRO A 97 -30.91 19.15 21.78
N GLU A 98 -29.73 18.88 21.23
CA GLU A 98 -29.32 19.35 19.91
C GLU A 98 -29.97 18.55 18.76
N GLY A 99 -30.63 17.43 19.06
CA GLY A 99 -31.22 16.52 18.07
C GLY A 99 -30.20 15.71 17.25
N PHE A 100 -28.89 15.90 17.47
CA PHE A 100 -27.82 15.11 16.88
C PHE A 100 -26.66 14.95 17.86
N MET A 101 -25.82 13.94 17.65
CA MET A 101 -24.63 13.70 18.49
C MET A 101 -23.43 13.28 17.66
N GLU A 102 -22.26 13.85 17.95
CA GLU A 102 -20.98 13.43 17.36
C GLU A 102 -20.69 11.95 17.65
N GLY A 103 -20.19 11.22 16.65
CA GLY A 103 -19.90 9.79 16.75
C GLY A 103 -18.97 9.44 17.90
N GLN A 104 -17.95 10.25 18.16
CA GLN A 104 -17.05 10.03 19.28
C GLN A 104 -17.75 10.17 20.65
N THR A 105 -18.65 11.15 20.78
CA THR A 105 -19.43 11.38 22.00
C THR A 105 -20.43 10.24 22.22
N LEU A 106 -21.15 9.83 21.16
CA LEU A 106 -22.07 8.69 21.20
C LEU A 106 -21.34 7.39 21.55
N SER A 107 -20.19 7.12 20.93
CA SER A 107 -19.35 5.97 21.28
C SER A 107 -18.91 5.99 22.74
N THR A 108 -18.60 7.15 23.29
CA THR A 108 -18.13 7.29 24.68
C THR A 108 -19.27 7.01 25.66
N ARG A 109 -20.48 7.52 25.38
CA ARG A 109 -21.67 7.24 26.19
C ARG A 109 -22.07 5.77 26.14
N LEU A 110 -22.07 5.15 24.96
CA LEU A 110 -22.35 3.71 24.82
C LEU A 110 -21.35 2.85 25.60
N ARG A 111 -20.06 3.20 25.57
CA ARG A 111 -19.03 2.49 26.33
C ARG A 111 -19.18 2.66 27.85
N ALA A 112 -19.67 3.81 28.30
CA ALA A 112 -19.93 4.07 29.71
C ALA A 112 -21.15 3.28 30.24
N LEU A 113 -22.20 3.13 29.43
CA LEU A 113 -23.42 2.41 29.82
C LEU A 113 -23.29 0.88 29.65
N HIS A 114 -22.59 0.43 28.62
CA HIS A 114 -22.55 -0.98 28.19
C HIS A 114 -21.12 -1.43 27.84
N PRO A 115 -20.17 -1.39 28.80
CA PRO A 115 -18.77 -1.68 28.53
C PRO A 115 -18.54 -3.10 27.98
N GLU A 116 -19.28 -4.09 28.48
CA GLU A 116 -19.15 -5.49 28.07
C GLU A 116 -19.69 -5.72 26.65
N GLN A 117 -20.86 -5.16 26.32
CA GLN A 117 -21.45 -5.30 24.99
C GLN A 117 -20.61 -4.56 23.94
N VAL A 118 -20.05 -3.39 24.29
CA VAL A 118 -19.11 -2.68 23.41
C VAL A 118 -17.83 -3.51 23.22
N ALA A 119 -17.29 -4.14 24.26
CA ALA A 119 -16.13 -5.01 24.14
C ALA A 119 -16.42 -6.23 23.25
N GLU A 120 -17.60 -6.84 23.37
CA GLU A 120 -18.03 -7.95 22.51
C GLU A 120 -18.16 -7.53 21.05
N VAL A 121 -18.89 -6.45 20.75
CA VAL A 121 -19.09 -5.96 19.37
C VAL A 121 -17.78 -5.48 18.75
N THR A 122 -16.91 -4.83 19.52
CA THR A 122 -15.57 -4.43 19.05
C THR A 122 -14.57 -5.59 18.96
N GLY A 123 -14.76 -6.63 19.77
CA GLY A 123 -13.99 -7.88 19.76
C GLY A 123 -14.33 -8.78 18.56
N ILE A 124 -15.61 -8.81 18.15
CA ILE A 124 -16.02 -9.44 16.89
C ILE A 124 -15.48 -8.62 15.70
N ALA A 125 -15.41 -7.30 15.84
CA ALA A 125 -14.85 -6.37 14.86
C ALA A 125 -13.33 -6.14 15.01
N VAL A 126 -12.53 -7.16 15.40
CA VAL A 126 -11.07 -7.03 15.65
C VAL A 126 -10.28 -6.46 14.46
N ARG A 127 -10.75 -6.64 13.22
CA ARG A 127 -10.11 -6.03 12.03
C ARG A 127 -10.61 -4.60 11.70
N GLN A 128 -11.63 -4.10 12.39
CA GLN A 128 -12.23 -2.76 12.18
C GLN A 128 -12.51 -2.02 13.49
N ARG A 129 -11.51 -1.89 14.39
CA ARG A 129 -11.62 -1.04 15.59
C ARG A 129 -12.09 0.38 15.27
N LYS A 130 -11.78 0.88 14.06
CA LYS A 130 -12.32 2.12 13.50
C LYS A 130 -13.49 1.77 12.59
N GLY A 131 -14.73 2.05 13.04
CA GLY A 131 -15.93 1.88 12.23
C GLY A 131 -17.07 1.07 12.87
N TRP A 132 -16.84 0.41 14.01
CA TRP A 132 -17.85 -0.42 14.68
C TRP A 132 -19.17 0.33 14.94
N LEU A 133 -19.10 1.60 15.38
CA LEU A 133 -20.28 2.40 15.65
C LEU A 133 -21.09 2.63 14.37
N ARG A 134 -20.42 2.93 13.26
CA ARG A 134 -21.09 3.15 11.96
C ARG A 134 -21.80 1.89 11.48
N GLN A 135 -21.15 0.73 11.61
CA GLN A 135 -21.70 -0.56 11.22
C GLN A 135 -22.86 -0.99 12.13
N LEU A 136 -22.77 -0.70 13.43
CA LEU A 136 -23.87 -0.94 14.37
C LEU A 136 -25.08 -0.08 13.98
N LEU A 137 -24.90 1.24 13.91
CA LEU A 137 -25.99 2.19 13.67
C LEU A 137 -26.61 2.06 12.26
N SER A 138 -25.87 1.57 11.26
CA SER A 138 -26.43 1.32 9.93
C SER A 138 -27.50 0.21 9.89
N GLN A 139 -27.65 -0.55 10.98
CA GLN A 139 -28.68 -1.57 11.10
C GLN A 139 -30.02 -1.01 11.59
N GLU A 140 -30.04 0.21 12.10
CA GLU A 140 -31.24 0.84 12.64
C GLU A 140 -31.72 1.96 11.69
N PRO A 141 -32.82 1.76 10.95
CA PRO A 141 -33.30 2.73 9.95
C PRO A 141 -33.70 4.08 10.56
N LEU A 142 -34.00 4.13 11.85
CA LEU A 142 -34.32 5.39 12.54
C LEU A 142 -33.08 6.27 12.75
N ILE A 143 -31.86 5.73 12.66
CA ILE A 143 -30.63 6.48 12.91
C ILE A 143 -29.98 6.87 11.59
N SER A 144 -29.89 8.18 11.34
CA SER A 144 -29.28 8.73 10.13
C SER A 144 -27.92 9.35 10.41
N GLN A 145 -27.00 9.21 9.46
CA GLN A 145 -25.69 9.85 9.49
C GLN A 145 -25.78 11.26 8.88
N VAL A 146 -25.32 12.27 9.62
CA VAL A 146 -25.44 13.68 9.25
C VAL A 146 -24.11 14.41 9.38
N LEU A 147 -23.82 15.33 8.46
CA LEU A 147 -22.69 16.25 8.55
C LEU A 147 -23.20 17.63 8.99
N VAL A 148 -22.81 18.03 10.19
CA VAL A 148 -23.20 19.32 10.79
C VAL A 148 -22.09 20.34 10.58
N GLN A 149 -22.43 21.51 10.05
CA GLN A 149 -21.46 22.57 9.80
C GLN A 149 -20.75 23.00 11.09
N GLY A 150 -19.42 23.06 11.06
CA GLY A 150 -18.60 23.44 12.22
C GLY A 150 -18.18 22.28 13.12
N ARG A 151 -18.67 21.05 12.90
CA ARG A 151 -18.17 19.84 13.56
C ARG A 151 -17.14 19.14 12.68
N SER A 152 -16.09 18.58 13.29
CA SER A 152 -15.00 17.88 12.59
C SER A 152 -15.26 16.39 12.38
N ASP A 153 -16.24 15.83 13.12
CA ASP A 153 -16.61 14.41 13.08
C ASP A 153 -18.04 14.21 12.58
N VAL A 154 -18.32 12.99 12.15
CA VAL A 154 -19.65 12.54 11.73
C VAL A 154 -20.62 12.60 12.91
N CYS A 155 -21.82 13.15 12.68
CA CYS A 155 -22.90 13.17 13.65
C CYS A 155 -23.99 12.14 13.30
N TYR A 156 -24.76 11.72 14.31
CA TYR A 156 -25.90 10.82 14.15
C TYR A 156 -27.16 11.48 14.73
N THR A 157 -28.32 11.28 14.10
CA THR A 157 -29.62 11.85 14.50
C THR A 157 -30.75 10.83 14.30
N LEU A 158 -31.87 11.02 14.99
CA LEU A 158 -33.07 10.18 14.86
C LEU A 158 -33.97 10.69 13.72
N GLY A 159 -33.77 10.22 12.49
CA GLY A 159 -34.69 10.34 11.32
C GLY A 159 -35.25 11.71 10.94
N TYR A 160 -35.03 12.75 11.74
CA TYR A 160 -35.63 14.06 11.69
C TYR A 160 -34.55 15.06 12.08
N VAL A 161 -34.12 15.85 11.11
CA VAL A 161 -33.19 16.96 11.36
C VAL A 161 -33.99 18.13 11.92
N PRO A 162 -33.63 18.69 13.11
CA PRO A 162 -34.30 19.86 13.64
C PRO A 162 -34.27 21.04 12.66
N GLN A 163 -35.40 21.76 12.53
CA GLN A 163 -35.47 22.96 11.70
C GLN A 163 -34.41 23.98 12.17
N GLY A 164 -33.57 24.45 11.24
CA GLY A 164 -32.53 25.44 11.50
C GLY A 164 -31.10 24.87 11.56
N VAL A 165 -30.91 23.55 11.53
CA VAL A 165 -29.57 22.96 11.40
C VAL A 165 -29.24 22.77 9.91
N LEU A 166 -28.17 23.40 9.43
CA LEU A 166 -27.62 23.15 8.10
C LEU A 166 -26.95 21.77 8.08
N VAL A 167 -27.66 20.78 7.54
CA VAL A 167 -27.21 19.40 7.46
C VAL A 167 -27.06 18.97 6.01
N ASN A 168 -25.89 18.42 5.68
CA ASN A 168 -25.72 17.64 4.46
C ASN A 168 -26.00 16.16 4.81
N SER A 169 -27.07 15.60 4.25
CA SER A 169 -27.39 14.17 4.39
C SER A 169 -26.37 13.33 3.65
N VAL A 170 -25.79 12.32 4.30
CA VAL A 170 -24.92 11.34 3.64
C VAL A 170 -25.82 10.26 3.04
N GLY A 171 -26.09 10.31 1.74
CA GLY A 171 -27.12 9.49 1.08
C GLY A 171 -26.99 7.97 1.34
N THR A 172 -28.12 7.33 1.67
CA THR A 172 -28.26 5.89 1.91
C THR A 172 -29.29 5.24 0.97
N ASP A 173 -29.26 5.54 -0.33
CA ASP A 173 -30.21 4.93 -1.29
C ASP A 173 -29.63 3.69 -1.98
N PHE A 174 -30.24 2.53 -1.71
CA PHE A 174 -30.06 1.28 -2.45
C PHE A 174 -31.34 0.97 -3.27
N ARG A 175 -31.18 0.88 -4.61
CA ARG A 175 -31.93 0.04 -5.60
C ARG A 175 -33.01 0.70 -6.50
N ALA A 176 -32.72 0.83 -7.81
CA ALA A 176 -33.44 0.26 -8.98
C ALA A 176 -32.94 0.88 -10.32
N LYS A 177 -32.18 0.12 -11.14
CA LYS A 177 -31.72 0.54 -12.49
C LYS A 177 -32.69 0.04 -13.57
N ARG A 178 -33.17 0.95 -14.43
CA ARG A 178 -33.73 0.63 -15.76
C ARG A 178 -32.61 0.69 -16.81
N VAL A 179 -32.62 -0.28 -17.72
CA VAL A 179 -31.67 -0.43 -18.84
C VAL A 179 -32.23 0.31 -20.07
N ALA A 180 -31.38 1.11 -20.73
CA ALA A 180 -31.61 1.62 -22.08
C ALA A 180 -30.39 1.31 -22.97
N PRO A 181 -30.57 1.08 -24.28
CA PRO A 181 -29.55 0.46 -25.15
C PRO A 181 -28.56 1.48 -25.75
N ALA A 182 -27.34 1.00 -25.97
CA ALA A 182 -26.20 1.77 -26.51
C ALA A 182 -26.26 1.97 -28.04
N PRO A 183 -25.76 3.10 -28.58
CA PRO A 183 -25.45 3.25 -30.00
C PRO A 183 -23.97 2.91 -30.32
N PRO A 184 -23.64 2.67 -31.61
CA PRO A 184 -22.46 1.90 -32.00
C PRO A 184 -21.18 2.73 -32.18
N LEU A 185 -20.08 1.99 -32.08
CA LEU A 185 -18.67 2.34 -32.15
C LEU A 185 -18.23 3.00 -33.48
N TYR A 186 -17.38 4.02 -33.36
CA TYR A 186 -16.34 4.31 -34.35
C TYR A 186 -15.15 5.03 -33.69
N ILE A 187 -13.95 4.40 -33.70
CA ILE A 187 -12.68 5.01 -33.28
C ILE A 187 -11.65 4.79 -34.41
N PRO A 188 -11.10 5.84 -35.03
CA PRO A 188 -10.03 5.72 -36.00
C PRO A 188 -8.65 5.50 -35.35
N GLU A 189 -7.86 4.63 -35.99
CA GLU A 189 -6.44 4.38 -35.69
C GLU A 189 -5.57 5.60 -36.01
N ALA A 190 -5.15 6.37 -35.00
CA ALA A 190 -3.97 7.23 -35.11
C ALA A 190 -3.36 7.51 -33.72
N LYS A 191 -2.03 7.57 -33.68
CA LYS A 191 -1.15 8.00 -32.56
C LYS A 191 -0.63 6.88 -31.63
N ARG A 192 0.26 6.06 -32.18
CA ARG A 192 1.17 5.20 -31.43
C ARG A 192 2.60 5.76 -31.41
N GLN A 193 2.81 7.02 -31.04
CA GLN A 193 4.14 7.62 -30.81
C GLN A 193 4.01 8.91 -29.97
N LYS A 194 4.15 8.81 -28.64
CA LYS A 194 4.58 9.86 -27.68
C LYS A 194 4.18 9.45 -26.26
N LYS A 195 5.04 8.69 -25.59
CA LYS A 195 4.99 8.60 -24.12
C LYS A 195 6.33 8.18 -23.52
N GLN A 196 7.35 9.00 -23.71
CA GLN A 196 8.46 9.05 -22.76
C GLN A 196 8.20 10.20 -21.79
N LYS A 197 8.31 9.84 -20.52
CA LYS A 197 7.78 10.52 -19.35
C LYS A 197 8.98 11.22 -18.72
N ALA A 198 9.10 12.54 -18.91
CA ALA A 198 10.14 13.33 -18.26
C ALA A 198 9.98 13.24 -16.74
N THR A 199 10.84 12.45 -16.08
CA THR A 199 11.00 12.43 -14.63
C THR A 199 11.81 13.65 -14.21
N GLY A 200 11.18 14.82 -14.28
CA GLY A 200 11.67 16.08 -13.76
C GLY A 200 11.04 16.38 -12.39
N SER A 201 11.33 15.55 -11.40
CA SER A 201 11.39 16.07 -10.04
C SER A 201 12.55 17.04 -10.06
N GLY A 202 12.30 18.35 -9.90
CA GLY A 202 13.32 19.42 -9.93
C GLY A 202 14.28 19.36 -8.74
N THR A 203 14.75 18.17 -8.41
CA THR A 203 15.76 17.93 -7.41
C THR A 203 17.10 18.21 -8.07
N ASP A 204 17.81 19.19 -7.54
CA ASP A 204 19.16 19.53 -7.99
C ASP A 204 20.07 18.31 -7.78
N LEU A 205 20.36 17.60 -8.89
CA LEU A 205 21.16 16.37 -8.88
C LEU A 205 22.58 16.64 -8.40
N ARG A 206 23.10 17.85 -8.65
CA ARG A 206 24.43 18.27 -8.19
C ARG A 206 24.45 18.43 -6.68
N ALA A 207 23.42 19.03 -6.11
CA ALA A 207 23.26 19.12 -4.65
C ALA A 207 23.10 17.74 -3.99
N LEU A 208 22.48 16.76 -4.67
CA LEU A 208 22.42 15.39 -4.16
C LEU A 208 23.77 14.67 -4.21
N ALA A 209 24.50 14.76 -5.32
CA ALA A 209 25.83 14.16 -5.44
C ALA A 209 26.83 14.76 -4.45
N ALA A 210 26.68 16.05 -4.11
CA ALA A 210 27.50 16.72 -3.10
C ALA A 210 27.32 16.17 -1.68
N LYS A 211 26.26 15.38 -1.41
CA LYS A 211 26.06 14.70 -0.12
C LYS A 211 26.93 13.44 0.03
N ILE A 212 27.41 12.87 -1.09
CA ILE A 212 28.33 11.75 -1.06
C ILE A 212 29.69 12.31 -0.66
N PRO A 213 30.37 11.77 0.37
CA PRO A 213 31.68 12.28 0.73
C PRO A 213 32.66 12.14 -0.45
N GLU A 214 33.54 13.12 -0.57
CA GLU A 214 34.39 13.32 -1.74
C GLU A 214 35.23 12.10 -2.15
N PRO A 215 35.92 11.38 -1.23
CA PRO A 215 36.73 10.24 -1.64
C PRO A 215 35.87 9.08 -2.17
N GLU A 216 34.69 8.83 -1.59
CA GLU A 216 33.75 7.83 -2.09
C GLU A 216 33.15 8.23 -3.43
N ARG A 217 32.87 9.52 -3.62
CA ARG A 217 32.35 10.07 -4.88
C ARG A 217 33.34 9.87 -6.01
N GLU A 218 34.62 10.21 -5.80
CA GLU A 218 35.69 10.04 -6.79
C GLU A 218 35.91 8.56 -7.14
N ALA A 219 35.98 7.68 -6.14
CA ALA A 219 36.13 6.24 -6.34
C ALA A 219 34.97 5.65 -7.17
N LEU A 220 33.73 6.06 -6.88
CA LEU A 220 32.55 5.61 -7.63
C LEU A 220 32.54 6.13 -9.07
N VAL A 221 32.96 7.38 -9.31
CA VAL A 221 33.06 7.93 -10.66
C VAL A 221 34.11 7.19 -11.48
N GLN A 222 35.29 6.93 -10.88
CA GLN A 222 36.36 6.21 -11.55
C GLN A 222 35.96 4.76 -11.89
N ALA A 223 35.34 4.04 -10.95
CA ALA A 223 34.85 2.70 -11.19
C ALA A 223 33.70 2.66 -12.23
N ALA A 224 32.82 3.67 -12.25
CA ALA A 224 31.76 3.77 -13.25
C ALA A 224 32.34 4.02 -14.66
N ALA A 225 33.35 4.88 -14.75
CA ALA A 225 34.11 5.14 -15.95
C ALA A 225 34.82 3.88 -16.48
N GLU A 226 35.44 3.08 -15.61
CA GLU A 226 36.05 1.80 -15.98
C GLU A 226 35.02 0.79 -16.48
N ALA A 227 33.86 0.69 -15.82
CA ALA A 227 32.76 -0.17 -16.25
C ALA A 227 32.23 0.25 -17.65
N LEU A 228 32.08 1.56 -17.89
CA LEU A 228 31.68 2.09 -19.20
C LEU A 228 32.74 1.83 -20.27
N ARG A 229 34.03 1.97 -19.95
CA ARG A 229 35.14 1.69 -20.87
C ARG A 229 35.24 0.20 -21.23
N ALA A 230 35.05 -0.69 -20.25
CA ALA A 230 34.98 -2.13 -20.49
C ALA A 230 33.78 -2.51 -21.36
N ALA A 231 32.63 -1.85 -21.15
CA ALA A 231 31.43 -2.06 -21.96
C ALA A 231 31.60 -1.55 -23.40
N ALA A 232 32.31 -0.42 -23.61
CA ALA A 232 32.53 0.18 -24.92
C ALA A 232 33.16 -0.77 -25.95
N ALA A 233 33.92 -1.77 -25.51
CA ALA A 233 34.47 -2.82 -26.38
C ALA A 233 33.41 -3.76 -26.97
N GLN A 234 32.26 -3.89 -26.32
CA GLN A 234 31.14 -4.76 -26.74
C GLN A 234 29.94 -3.95 -27.25
N GLN A 235 29.63 -2.84 -26.58
CA GLN A 235 28.47 -1.98 -26.81
C GLN A 235 28.83 -0.54 -26.44
N ASP A 236 28.47 0.43 -27.28
CA ASP A 236 28.76 1.87 -27.06
C ASP A 236 28.08 2.49 -25.80
N HIS A 237 27.31 1.71 -25.04
CA HIS A 237 26.55 2.18 -23.90
C HIS A 237 26.37 1.08 -22.86
N LEU A 238 26.08 1.46 -21.62
CA LEU A 238 25.74 0.53 -20.55
C LEU A 238 24.46 0.97 -19.83
N GLU A 239 23.57 0.02 -19.57
CA GLU A 239 22.34 0.25 -18.78
C GLU A 239 22.68 0.64 -17.34
N GLY A 240 21.93 1.58 -16.76
CA GLY A 240 22.16 2.05 -15.39
C GLY A 240 22.15 0.93 -14.35
N ASN A 241 21.31 -0.11 -14.49
CA ASN A 241 21.33 -1.24 -13.57
C ASN A 241 22.64 -2.03 -13.64
N LYS A 242 23.19 -2.25 -14.85
CA LYS A 242 24.47 -2.94 -15.03
C LYS A 242 25.65 -2.16 -14.45
N ILE A 243 25.67 -0.82 -14.59
CA ILE A 243 26.66 0.03 -13.93
C ILE A 243 26.53 -0.11 -12.41
N SER A 244 25.30 -0.06 -11.87
CA SER A 244 25.08 -0.24 -10.43
C SER A 244 25.53 -1.60 -9.93
N GLU A 245 25.35 -2.67 -10.69
CA GLU A 245 25.79 -4.03 -10.33
C GLU A 245 27.32 -4.14 -10.37
N ALA A 246 27.97 -3.59 -11.39
CA ALA A 246 29.44 -3.53 -11.48
C ALA A 246 30.05 -2.77 -10.30
N LEU A 247 29.50 -1.61 -9.95
CA LEU A 247 29.95 -0.82 -8.80
C LEU A 247 29.76 -1.56 -7.47
N LYS A 248 28.63 -2.26 -7.29
CA LYS A 248 28.39 -3.07 -6.09
C LYS A 248 29.36 -4.24 -5.98
N ALA A 249 29.74 -4.84 -7.11
CA ALA A 249 30.69 -5.95 -7.14
C ALA A 249 32.12 -5.49 -6.79
N GLN A 250 32.53 -4.31 -7.27
CA GLN A 250 33.87 -3.78 -7.00
C GLN A 250 34.01 -3.11 -5.62
N MET A 251 33.00 -2.35 -5.19
CA MET A 251 33.07 -1.52 -3.99
C MET A 251 31.71 -1.44 -3.24
N PRO A 252 31.24 -2.55 -2.64
CA PRO A 252 29.91 -2.62 -2.03
C PRO A 252 29.72 -1.60 -0.89
N HIS A 253 30.76 -1.37 -0.07
CA HIS A 253 30.71 -0.42 1.04
C HIS A 253 30.49 1.02 0.57
N THR A 254 31.24 1.44 -0.45
CA THR A 254 31.16 2.79 -1.05
C THR A 254 29.78 3.06 -1.66
N VAL A 255 29.19 2.05 -2.29
CA VAL A 255 27.82 2.14 -2.84
C VAL A 255 26.77 2.33 -1.75
N GLU A 256 26.89 1.63 -0.61
CA GLU A 256 25.95 1.81 0.51
C GLU A 256 26.07 3.19 1.16
N ILE A 257 27.28 3.75 1.28
CA ILE A 257 27.49 5.15 1.72
C ILE A 257 26.78 6.11 0.77
N ALA A 258 27.01 5.98 -0.54
CA ALA A 258 26.39 6.86 -1.53
C ALA A 258 24.85 6.76 -1.54
N LYS A 259 24.30 5.55 -1.39
CA LYS A 259 22.85 5.35 -1.25
C LYS A 259 22.32 6.01 0.02
N ALA A 260 22.98 5.82 1.16
CA ALA A 260 22.56 6.41 2.42
C ALA A 260 22.55 7.95 2.35
N ALA A 261 23.58 8.54 1.73
CA ALA A 261 23.70 9.98 1.54
C ALA A 261 22.59 10.60 0.66
N VAL A 262 22.15 9.87 -0.38
CA VAL A 262 21.20 10.39 -1.39
C VAL A 262 19.73 9.95 -1.13
N GLY A 263 19.48 9.03 -0.19
CA GLY A 263 18.12 8.53 0.11
C GLY A 263 17.72 7.29 -0.70
N GLY A 264 18.70 6.49 -1.11
CA GLY A 264 18.55 5.14 -1.69
C GLY A 264 18.20 5.08 -3.17
N LYS A 265 17.24 5.90 -3.66
CA LYS A 265 16.83 5.89 -5.07
C LYS A 265 17.41 7.09 -5.83
N GLY A 266 17.90 6.83 -7.04
CA GLY A 266 18.41 7.88 -7.93
C GLY A 266 19.85 8.33 -7.64
N TRP A 267 20.53 7.71 -6.66
CA TRP A 267 21.93 8.02 -6.32
C TRP A 267 22.87 7.88 -7.53
N LEU A 268 22.74 6.81 -8.31
CA LEU A 268 23.57 6.59 -9.50
C LEU A 268 23.34 7.69 -10.55
N ARG A 269 22.08 8.06 -10.76
CA ARG A 269 21.73 9.14 -11.68
C ARG A 269 22.32 10.47 -11.23
N ALA A 270 22.20 10.78 -9.94
CA ALA A 270 22.77 12.00 -9.36
C ALA A 270 24.30 12.02 -9.50
N LEU A 271 24.97 10.89 -9.27
CA LEU A 271 26.41 10.75 -9.43
C LEU A 271 26.84 10.94 -10.89
N LEU A 272 26.31 10.13 -11.81
CA LEU A 272 26.76 10.10 -13.20
C LEU A 272 26.44 11.38 -13.97
N GLU A 273 25.29 12.02 -13.71
CA GLU A 273 24.93 13.28 -14.39
C GLU A 273 25.76 14.48 -13.88
N THR A 274 26.64 14.32 -12.88
CA THR A 274 27.62 15.35 -12.48
C THR A 274 28.98 15.22 -13.15
N VAL A 275 29.23 14.12 -13.86
CA VAL A 275 30.51 13.85 -14.54
C VAL A 275 30.37 14.33 -15.99
N PRO A 276 31.14 15.34 -16.44
CA PRO A 276 30.98 15.91 -17.79
C PRO A 276 31.25 14.90 -18.90
N ASP A 277 32.10 13.91 -18.64
CA ASP A 277 32.48 12.88 -19.62
C ASP A 277 31.48 11.73 -19.73
N ILE A 278 30.47 11.67 -18.86
CA ILE A 278 29.44 10.63 -18.87
C ILE A 278 28.11 11.24 -19.29
N ILE A 279 27.64 10.86 -20.48
CA ILE A 279 26.36 11.31 -21.01
C ILE A 279 25.32 10.22 -20.91
N ARG A 280 24.10 10.62 -20.55
CA ARG A 280 22.93 9.76 -20.59
C ARG A 280 22.40 9.68 -22.02
N VAL A 281 22.13 8.47 -22.50
CA VAL A 281 21.62 8.19 -23.85
C VAL A 281 20.33 7.39 -23.75
N ASP A 282 19.31 7.81 -24.50
CA ASP A 282 18.06 7.07 -24.63
C ASP A 282 18.13 6.13 -25.83
N ILE A 283 17.94 4.84 -25.58
CA ILE A 283 18.10 3.80 -26.60
C ILE A 283 16.74 3.18 -26.92
N PRO A 284 16.31 3.20 -28.19
CA PRO A 284 15.03 2.61 -28.58
C PRO A 284 14.92 1.14 -28.15
N GLY A 285 13.82 0.79 -27.48
CA GLY A 285 13.56 -0.57 -27.00
C GLY A 285 14.14 -0.90 -25.61
N LYS A 286 14.93 -0.01 -25.01
CA LYS A 286 15.37 -0.13 -23.61
C LYS A 286 14.47 0.68 -22.69
N ALA A 287 14.06 0.07 -21.58
CA ALA A 287 13.18 0.71 -20.59
C ALA A 287 13.95 1.52 -19.53
N GLU A 288 15.27 1.29 -19.43
CA GLU A 288 16.17 1.90 -18.45
C GLU A 288 17.08 2.95 -19.10
N PRO A 289 17.51 3.97 -18.35
CA PRO A 289 18.49 4.93 -18.84
C PRO A 289 19.83 4.24 -19.11
N CYS A 290 20.40 4.48 -20.28
CA CYS A 290 21.76 4.05 -20.62
C CYS A 290 22.73 5.23 -20.48
N TYR A 291 23.99 4.92 -20.23
CA TYR A 291 25.07 5.90 -20.12
C TYR A 291 26.22 5.49 -21.04
N ARG A 292 26.95 6.48 -21.57
CA ARG A 292 28.18 6.27 -22.34
C ARG A 292 29.20 7.38 -22.08
N LEU A 293 30.45 7.12 -22.44
CA LEU A 293 31.51 8.13 -22.42
C LEU A 293 31.43 9.01 -23.68
N VAL A 294 31.69 10.31 -23.57
CA VAL A 294 31.56 11.27 -24.68
C VAL A 294 32.52 10.97 -25.82
N ASP A 295 33.79 10.60 -25.53
CA ASP A 295 34.84 10.46 -26.55
C ASP A 295 35.61 9.12 -26.49
N GLY A 296 35.11 8.10 -25.76
CA GLY A 296 35.82 6.83 -25.56
C GLY A 296 37.15 6.93 -24.79
N SER A 297 37.58 8.14 -24.48
CA SER A 297 38.82 8.51 -23.78
C SER A 297 38.43 9.48 -22.67
N ILE A 298 38.64 9.07 -21.41
CA ILE A 298 38.59 10.02 -20.29
C ILE A 298 40.02 10.48 -20.09
N SER A 299 40.30 11.72 -20.44
CA SER A 299 41.52 12.38 -20.01
C SER A 299 41.30 12.87 -18.58
N TYR A 300 41.52 12.00 -17.59
CA TYR A 300 41.71 12.50 -16.23
C TYR A 300 43.04 13.27 -16.23
N ASP A 301 42.94 14.59 -16.22
CA ASP A 301 44.09 15.47 -16.02
C ASP A 301 44.51 15.41 -14.54
N MET A 302 45.09 14.27 -14.16
CA MET A 302 45.68 13.97 -12.85
C MET A 302 46.85 14.92 -12.50
N ALA A 303 47.26 15.80 -13.42
CA ALA A 303 48.43 16.66 -13.27
C ALA A 303 48.17 17.97 -12.50
N LEU A 304 46.92 18.35 -12.22
CA LEU A 304 46.61 19.65 -11.62
C LEU A 304 46.26 19.63 -10.12
N LEU A 305 46.29 18.48 -9.45
CA LEU A 305 45.99 18.38 -8.01
C LEU A 305 47.04 17.53 -7.25
N GLN A 306 48.28 17.99 -7.24
CA GLN A 306 49.22 17.68 -6.15
C GLN A 306 49.70 18.97 -5.46
N PRO A 307 49.31 19.23 -4.20
CA PRO A 307 50.14 19.98 -3.29
C PRO A 307 51.05 19.00 -2.52
N GLY A 308 52.35 19.15 -2.80
CA GLY A 308 53.51 18.56 -2.12
C GLY A 308 53.29 17.65 -0.92
N TYR A 309 53.52 16.35 -1.13
CA TYR A 309 54.18 15.49 -0.15
C TYR A 309 55.27 14.71 -0.89
N GLY A 310 56.49 15.24 -0.82
CA GLY A 310 57.68 14.48 -1.16
C GLY A 310 58.17 13.74 0.07
N LEU A 311 58.30 12.41 -0.02
CA LEU A 311 59.42 11.66 0.54
C LEU A 311 59.39 10.19 0.09
N ALA A 312 60.33 9.88 -0.81
CA ALA A 312 61.07 8.64 -0.96
C ALA A 312 60.34 7.29 -0.86
N GLN A 313 60.26 6.54 -1.98
CA GLN A 313 61.10 5.34 -2.11
C GLN A 313 61.22 4.90 -3.57
N GLN A 314 62.47 4.71 -3.98
CA GLN A 314 62.96 4.39 -5.31
C GLN A 314 63.31 2.90 -5.34
N VAL A 315 62.61 2.07 -6.10
CA VAL A 315 63.19 0.87 -6.74
C VAL A 315 62.42 0.60 -8.02
N GLY A 316 63.10 0.69 -9.15
CA GLY A 316 62.53 0.48 -10.48
C GLY A 316 62.26 -0.98 -10.78
N LEU A 317 61.30 -1.23 -11.66
CA LEU A 317 61.25 -2.43 -12.47
C LEU A 317 60.80 -2.06 -13.88
N GLN A 318 61.64 -2.47 -14.83
CA GLN A 318 61.49 -2.35 -16.27
C GLN A 318 60.27 -3.12 -16.77
N ALA A 319 59.62 -2.59 -17.80
CA ALA A 319 58.64 -3.28 -18.60
C ALA A 319 59.31 -4.41 -19.41
N ALA A 320 58.77 -5.62 -19.30
CA ALA A 320 59.02 -6.73 -20.23
C ALA A 320 57.67 -7.35 -20.65
N PRO A 321 57.51 -7.77 -21.91
CA PRO A 321 56.24 -8.21 -22.46
C PRO A 321 55.96 -9.68 -22.11
N LEU A 322 54.77 -9.99 -21.59
CA LEU A 322 54.36 -11.36 -21.32
C LEU A 322 53.61 -11.96 -22.51
N ALA A 323 54.33 -12.88 -23.16
CA ALA A 323 53.79 -13.90 -24.03
C ALA A 323 52.89 -14.88 -23.27
N ARG A 324 51.94 -15.46 -24.00
CA ARG A 324 51.03 -16.54 -23.61
C ARG A 324 51.75 -17.69 -22.90
N THR A 325 51.33 -18.00 -21.68
CA THR A 325 51.55 -19.30 -21.03
C THR A 325 50.24 -19.85 -20.49
N ALA A 326 49.96 -21.10 -20.84
CA ALA A 326 48.84 -21.90 -20.34
C ALA A 326 49.03 -22.24 -18.85
N PRO A 327 47.96 -22.39 -18.04
CA PRO A 327 48.11 -22.80 -16.66
C PRO A 327 48.14 -24.33 -16.54
N GLN A 328 49.21 -24.82 -15.90
CA GLN A 328 49.30 -26.17 -15.34
C GLN A 328 48.53 -26.27 -14.02
N ARG A 329 48.03 -27.48 -13.79
CA ARG A 329 47.34 -28.00 -12.60
C ARG A 329 48.10 -27.72 -11.31
N GLY A 330 47.38 -27.23 -10.30
CA GLY A 330 47.83 -27.20 -8.90
C GLY A 330 46.66 -27.04 -7.93
N ALA A 331 46.55 -28.01 -7.01
CA ALA A 331 45.84 -28.00 -5.72
C ALA A 331 44.33 -27.67 -5.69
N ALA A 332 43.55 -28.73 -5.45
CA ALA A 332 42.12 -28.72 -5.16
C ALA A 332 41.79 -27.93 -3.88
N VAL A 333 41.17 -26.77 -4.07
CA VAL A 333 40.22 -26.19 -3.12
C VAL A 333 38.89 -26.93 -3.34
N PRO A 334 38.15 -27.35 -2.30
CA PRO A 334 36.85 -27.98 -2.50
C PRO A 334 35.92 -26.99 -3.20
N VAL A 335 35.71 -27.22 -4.49
CA VAL A 335 34.72 -26.55 -5.31
C VAL A 335 33.37 -26.82 -4.66
N ALA A 336 32.77 -25.77 -4.10
CA ALA A 336 31.38 -25.79 -3.66
C ALA A 336 30.56 -26.28 -4.87
N ALA A 337 29.97 -27.46 -4.72
CA ALA A 337 29.16 -28.08 -5.75
C ALA A 337 28.14 -27.05 -6.25
N GLU A 338 28.16 -26.75 -7.55
CA GLU A 338 27.16 -25.89 -8.19
C GLU A 338 25.79 -26.53 -7.96
N ALA A 339 25.09 -26.04 -6.93
CA ALA A 339 23.76 -26.50 -6.60
C ALA A 339 22.85 -26.16 -7.78
N HIS A 340 22.42 -27.19 -8.51
CA HIS A 340 21.47 -27.02 -9.59
C HIS A 340 20.26 -26.22 -9.07
N PRO A 341 19.82 -25.16 -9.78
CA PRO A 341 18.77 -24.26 -9.32
C PRO A 341 17.44 -24.98 -9.07
N GLU A 342 17.25 -26.15 -9.68
CA GLU A 342 16.08 -27.01 -9.54
C GLU A 342 16.02 -27.69 -8.16
N GLY A 343 17.18 -28.12 -7.61
CA GLY A 343 17.25 -28.73 -6.28
C GLY A 343 16.92 -27.74 -5.16
N ALA A 344 17.39 -26.50 -5.30
CA ALA A 344 17.11 -25.42 -4.36
C ALA A 344 15.61 -25.07 -4.28
N ALA A 345 14.92 -25.08 -5.42
CA ALA A 345 13.48 -24.84 -5.49
C ALA A 345 12.69 -25.93 -4.77
N GLN A 346 13.02 -27.21 -5.02
CA GLN A 346 12.35 -28.34 -4.37
C GLN A 346 12.55 -28.32 -2.86
N GLU A 347 13.76 -28.01 -2.39
CA GLU A 347 14.07 -27.95 -0.97
C GLU A 347 13.33 -26.81 -0.24
N LEU A 348 13.08 -25.68 -0.92
CA LEU A 348 12.23 -24.61 -0.40
C LEU A 348 10.74 -24.97 -0.41
N ILE A 349 10.29 -25.71 -1.42
CA ILE A 349 8.91 -26.20 -1.47
C ILE A 349 8.62 -27.10 -0.25
N GLU A 350 9.52 -28.05 0.07
CA GLU A 350 9.36 -28.88 1.27
C GLU A 350 9.37 -28.06 2.55
N ALA A 351 10.26 -27.05 2.65
CA ALA A 351 10.25 -26.13 3.79
C ALA A 351 8.94 -25.34 3.90
N ALA A 352 8.33 -24.97 2.76
CA ALA A 352 7.05 -24.28 2.72
C ALA A 352 5.90 -25.20 3.17
N VAL A 353 5.89 -26.46 2.73
CA VAL A 353 4.93 -27.48 3.16
C VAL A 353 5.03 -27.70 4.67
N MET A 354 6.24 -27.90 5.22
CA MET A 354 6.45 -28.05 6.66
C MET A 354 5.98 -26.83 7.47
N THR A 355 6.23 -25.62 6.95
CA THR A 355 5.79 -24.37 7.58
C THR A 355 4.27 -24.23 7.55
N LEU A 356 3.63 -24.60 6.45
CA LEU A 356 2.16 -24.58 6.35
C LEU A 356 1.53 -25.67 7.21
N ALA A 357 2.20 -26.82 7.37
CA ALA A 357 1.75 -27.92 8.22
C ALA A 357 1.69 -27.52 9.71
N SER A 358 2.56 -26.62 10.18
CA SER A 358 2.59 -26.18 11.58
C SER A 358 1.51 -25.15 11.94
N VAL A 359 0.88 -24.51 10.96
CA VAL A 359 -0.20 -23.53 11.15
C VAL A 359 -1.54 -24.24 10.92
N PRO A 360 -2.64 -23.98 11.66
CA PRO A 360 -3.88 -24.75 11.52
C PRO A 360 -4.68 -24.44 10.23
N GLU A 361 -4.67 -23.19 9.74
CA GLU A 361 -5.54 -22.77 8.63
C GLU A 361 -4.76 -22.37 7.37
N TYR A 362 -4.26 -21.13 7.34
CA TYR A 362 -3.53 -20.53 6.23
C TYR A 362 -2.40 -19.65 6.75
N LEU A 363 -1.44 -19.32 5.87
CA LEU A 363 -0.39 -18.37 6.16
C LEU A 363 -0.35 -17.27 5.09
N GLU A 364 -0.27 -16.02 5.52
CA GLU A 364 -0.08 -14.87 4.64
C GLU A 364 1.25 -15.01 3.87
N GLY A 365 1.26 -14.65 2.58
CA GLY A 365 2.43 -14.81 1.73
C GLY A 365 3.69 -14.09 2.26
N ASN A 366 3.53 -12.93 2.89
CA ASN A 366 4.66 -12.23 3.52
C ASN A 366 5.22 -13.02 4.72
N LYS A 367 4.35 -13.53 5.61
CA LYS A 367 4.76 -14.36 6.75
C LYS A 367 5.43 -15.67 6.32
N LEU A 368 4.89 -16.33 5.30
CA LEU A 368 5.51 -17.52 4.72
C LEU A 368 6.87 -17.19 4.12
N SER A 369 7.01 -16.07 3.39
CA SER A 369 8.29 -15.63 2.87
C SER A 369 9.31 -15.34 3.98
N GLU A 370 8.90 -14.75 5.09
CA GLU A 370 9.78 -14.47 6.23
C GLU A 370 10.20 -15.75 6.95
N ALA A 371 9.27 -16.69 7.15
CA ALA A 371 9.56 -18.00 7.72
C ALA A 371 10.59 -18.77 6.86
N LEU A 372 10.40 -18.80 5.54
CA LEU A 372 11.34 -19.44 4.61
C LEU A 372 12.73 -18.77 4.63
N LYS A 373 12.78 -17.43 4.71
CA LYS A 373 14.05 -16.70 4.84
C LYS A 373 14.77 -17.01 6.15
N SER A 374 14.02 -17.18 7.23
CA SER A 374 14.60 -17.55 8.53
C SER A 374 15.12 -18.98 8.56
N LEU A 375 14.47 -19.89 7.83
CA LEU A 375 14.87 -21.30 7.78
C LEU A 375 16.05 -21.54 6.82
N LYS A 376 16.00 -20.97 5.61
CA LYS A 376 16.95 -21.24 4.52
C LYS A 376 17.23 -19.97 3.69
N PRO A 377 17.96 -18.97 4.23
CA PRO A 377 18.14 -17.67 3.59
C PRO A 377 18.85 -17.76 2.22
N GLU A 378 19.85 -18.63 2.09
CA GLU A 378 20.64 -18.80 0.86
C GLU A 378 19.78 -19.32 -0.30
N LEU A 379 18.95 -20.35 -0.04
CA LEU A 379 18.05 -20.89 -1.05
C LEU A 379 17.00 -19.87 -1.47
N VAL A 380 16.48 -19.08 -0.54
CA VAL A 380 15.49 -18.04 -0.86
C VAL A 380 16.09 -17.01 -1.81
N GLU A 381 17.30 -16.52 -1.57
CA GLU A 381 17.91 -15.54 -2.46
C GLU A 381 18.30 -16.15 -3.82
N ALA A 382 18.77 -17.39 -3.87
CA ALA A 382 19.01 -18.11 -5.11
C ALA A 382 17.72 -18.29 -5.94
N THR A 383 16.65 -18.76 -5.30
CA THR A 383 15.34 -19.00 -5.94
C THR A 383 14.64 -17.70 -6.33
N ARG A 384 14.77 -16.66 -5.52
CA ARG A 384 14.25 -15.33 -5.83
C ARG A 384 14.96 -14.74 -7.04
N SER A 385 16.28 -14.91 -7.14
CA SER A 385 17.08 -14.45 -8.28
C SER A 385 16.70 -15.21 -9.55
N SER A 386 16.56 -16.54 -9.49
CA SER A 386 16.19 -17.36 -10.65
C SER A 386 14.77 -17.10 -11.15
N LEU A 387 13.81 -16.79 -10.26
CA LEU A 387 12.41 -16.55 -10.63
C LEU A 387 12.06 -15.08 -10.98
N GLY A 388 13.06 -14.19 -11.04
CA GLY A 388 12.89 -12.79 -11.48
C GLY A 388 12.44 -11.83 -10.38
N GLY A 389 12.74 -12.12 -9.12
CA GLY A 389 12.66 -11.21 -7.97
C GLY A 389 11.26 -10.95 -7.42
N LYS A 390 10.30 -10.53 -8.25
CA LYS A 390 8.94 -10.18 -7.80
C LYS A 390 7.95 -11.29 -8.09
N GLY A 391 7.20 -11.69 -7.06
CA GLY A 391 6.23 -12.79 -7.16
C GLY A 391 6.88 -14.17 -7.22
N TRP A 392 8.16 -14.28 -6.86
CA TRP A 392 8.90 -15.54 -6.84
C TRP A 392 8.20 -16.60 -5.97
N LEU A 393 7.69 -16.21 -4.80
CA LEU A 393 6.99 -17.13 -3.91
C LEU A 393 5.73 -17.72 -4.56
N LYS A 394 4.95 -16.89 -5.27
CA LYS A 394 3.77 -17.36 -6.00
C LYS A 394 4.16 -18.38 -7.06
N LYS A 395 5.16 -18.06 -7.89
CA LYS A 395 5.65 -18.95 -8.96
C LYS A 395 6.23 -20.26 -8.42
N LEU A 396 6.92 -20.20 -7.29
CA LEU A 396 7.50 -21.37 -6.63
C LEU A 396 6.39 -22.30 -6.13
N LEU A 397 5.39 -21.76 -5.41
CA LEU A 397 4.33 -22.56 -4.81
C LEU A 397 3.30 -23.05 -5.83
N GLU A 398 3.12 -22.36 -6.96
CA GLU A 398 2.27 -22.83 -8.07
C GLU A 398 2.77 -24.14 -8.72
N GLN A 399 4.03 -24.53 -8.49
CA GLN A 399 4.58 -25.81 -8.96
C GLN A 399 4.18 -26.99 -8.07
N GLU A 400 3.73 -26.72 -6.84
CA GLU A 400 3.44 -27.75 -5.85
C GLU A 400 1.94 -27.94 -5.64
N SER A 401 1.43 -29.12 -6.01
CA SER A 401 0.01 -29.49 -5.89
C SER A 401 -0.52 -29.55 -4.44
N ARG A 402 0.37 -29.78 -3.46
CA ARG A 402 0.03 -29.80 -2.03
C ARG A 402 -0.30 -28.43 -1.47
N ILE A 403 0.06 -27.34 -2.15
CA ILE A 403 -0.14 -25.97 -1.69
C ILE A 403 -1.15 -25.29 -2.60
N THR A 404 -2.16 -24.67 -2.01
CA THR A 404 -3.17 -23.89 -2.73
C THR A 404 -3.13 -22.44 -2.26
N SER A 405 -3.26 -21.49 -3.19
CA SER A 405 -3.47 -20.09 -2.84
C SER A 405 -4.93 -19.87 -2.46
N VAL A 406 -5.16 -19.27 -1.29
CA VAL A 406 -6.48 -18.96 -0.74
C VAL A 406 -6.65 -17.46 -0.59
N ARG A 407 -7.83 -16.93 -0.93
CA ARG A 407 -8.21 -15.56 -0.62
C ARG A 407 -8.99 -15.54 0.68
N VAL A 408 -8.50 -14.75 1.63
CA VAL A 408 -9.15 -14.57 2.93
C VAL A 408 -9.77 -13.18 2.97
N GLN A 409 -11.05 -13.08 3.34
CA GLN A 409 -11.74 -11.80 3.40
C GLN A 409 -11.04 -10.84 4.37
N GLY A 410 -10.86 -9.59 3.92
CA GLY A 410 -10.17 -8.55 4.68
C GLY A 410 -8.64 -8.59 4.60
N LEU A 411 -8.04 -9.55 3.89
CA LEU A 411 -6.61 -9.56 3.59
C LEU A 411 -6.37 -9.17 2.12
N HIS A 412 -5.47 -8.23 1.89
CA HIS A 412 -5.13 -7.71 0.56
C HIS A 412 -3.91 -8.41 -0.08
N GLU A 413 -3.42 -9.47 0.55
CA GLU A 413 -2.26 -10.25 0.11
C GLU A 413 -2.62 -11.73 -0.10
N PRO A 414 -1.91 -12.43 -1.01
CA PRO A 414 -2.17 -13.86 -1.23
C PRO A 414 -1.83 -14.64 0.03
N CYS A 415 -2.76 -15.49 0.46
CA CYS A 415 -2.53 -16.46 1.51
C CYS A 415 -2.32 -17.84 0.87
N TYR A 416 -1.61 -18.71 1.56
CA TYR A 416 -1.33 -20.08 1.12
C TYR A 416 -1.74 -21.06 2.22
N ALA A 417 -2.30 -22.19 1.82
CA ALA A 417 -2.73 -23.25 2.72
C ALA A 417 -2.45 -24.62 2.08
N LEU A 418 -2.41 -25.67 2.90
CA LEU A 418 -2.33 -27.03 2.39
C LEU A 418 -3.65 -27.42 1.73
N THR A 419 -3.58 -28.00 0.53
CA THR A 419 -4.74 -28.38 -0.29
C THR A 419 -5.70 -29.30 0.47
N GLU A 420 -5.18 -30.22 1.28
CA GLU A 420 -5.97 -31.16 2.10
C GLU A 420 -6.91 -30.47 3.10
N ARG A 421 -6.52 -29.29 3.61
CA ARG A 421 -7.32 -28.52 4.58
C ARG A 421 -8.43 -27.72 3.91
N CYS A 422 -8.24 -27.38 2.64
CA CYS A 422 -9.23 -26.63 1.87
C CYS A 422 -10.39 -27.52 1.38
N ALA A 423 -10.23 -28.84 1.40
CA ALA A 423 -11.23 -29.79 0.90
C ALA A 423 -12.43 -29.98 1.85
N GLY A 424 -12.33 -29.57 3.13
CA GLY A 424 -13.31 -29.88 4.18
C GLY A 424 -14.54 -28.97 4.29
N GLY A 425 -14.74 -27.99 3.40
CA GLY A 425 -15.95 -27.16 3.33
C GLY A 425 -16.24 -26.24 4.54
N ALA A 426 -15.43 -26.28 5.61
CA ALA A 426 -15.66 -25.53 6.84
C ALA A 426 -15.28 -24.04 6.77
N VAL A 427 -14.51 -23.65 5.75
CA VAL A 427 -14.17 -22.26 5.48
C VAL A 427 -14.41 -22.06 4.00
N GLU A 428 -15.22 -21.07 3.66
CA GLU A 428 -15.56 -20.70 2.28
C GLU A 428 -14.34 -20.08 1.61
N PHE A 429 -13.30 -20.87 1.41
CA PHE A 429 -12.16 -20.53 0.59
C PHE A 429 -12.63 -20.64 -0.85
N THR A 430 -12.81 -19.51 -1.52
CA THR A 430 -13.02 -19.52 -2.97
C THR A 430 -11.73 -20.04 -3.61
N ARG A 431 -11.65 -21.36 -3.81
CA ARG A 431 -10.55 -22.02 -4.50
C ARG A 431 -10.57 -21.50 -5.93
N GLU A 432 -9.63 -20.60 -6.24
CA GLU A 432 -9.47 -20.06 -7.59
C GLU A 432 -8.82 -21.17 -8.45
N GLN A 433 -9.62 -22.15 -8.90
CA GLN A 433 -9.25 -23.02 -10.02
C GLN A 433 -9.35 -22.14 -11.26
N ALA A 434 -8.22 -21.58 -11.69
CA ALA A 434 -8.13 -20.53 -12.71
C ALA A 434 -9.17 -20.69 -13.84
N PRO A 435 -10.32 -19.98 -13.77
CA PRO A 435 -11.02 -19.63 -14.98
C PRO A 435 -10.20 -18.48 -15.57
N ALA A 436 -9.99 -18.50 -16.88
CA ALA A 436 -9.49 -17.34 -17.59
C ALA A 436 -10.51 -16.19 -17.46
N GLN A 437 -10.48 -15.46 -16.35
CA GLN A 437 -11.33 -14.30 -16.10
C GLN A 437 -10.46 -13.13 -15.66
N GLY A 438 -10.24 -12.28 -16.66
CA GLY A 438 -9.77 -10.90 -16.62
C GLY A 438 -9.28 -10.38 -15.27
N THR A 439 -7.96 -10.39 -15.11
CA THR A 439 -7.33 -9.18 -14.59
C THR A 439 -7.85 -8.03 -15.45
N HIS A 440 -8.78 -7.21 -14.95
CA HIS A 440 -9.00 -5.92 -15.60
C HIS A 440 -7.61 -5.29 -15.67
N PRO A 441 -7.09 -5.03 -16.87
CA PRO A 441 -5.76 -4.46 -17.00
C PRO A 441 -5.73 -3.20 -16.14
N ARG A 442 -4.55 -2.80 -15.69
CA ARG A 442 -4.32 -1.44 -15.18
C ARG A 442 -4.50 -0.44 -16.32
N SER A 443 -5.65 -0.46 -16.98
CA SER A 443 -6.07 0.53 -17.94
C SER A 443 -6.14 1.84 -17.18
N LYS A 444 -5.72 2.90 -17.87
CA LYS A 444 -5.93 4.25 -17.38
C LYS A 444 -7.45 4.40 -17.18
N PRO A 445 -7.89 5.02 -16.07
CA PRO A 445 -9.30 5.33 -15.90
C PRO A 445 -9.78 6.13 -17.12
N THR A 446 -10.77 5.60 -17.83
CA THR A 446 -11.53 6.30 -18.87
C THR A 446 -12.62 7.13 -18.20
N GLY A 447 -13.15 8.16 -18.86
CA GLY A 447 -14.24 8.98 -18.32
C GLY A 447 -15.45 8.15 -17.87
N GLU A 448 -15.80 7.09 -18.61
CA GLU A 448 -16.88 6.17 -18.22
C GLU A 448 -16.58 5.45 -16.89
N SER A 449 -15.34 4.97 -16.71
CA SER A 449 -14.93 4.29 -15.47
C SER A 449 -14.88 5.20 -14.24
N VAL A 450 -14.88 6.53 -14.45
CA VAL A 450 -14.95 7.52 -13.38
C VAL A 450 -16.35 7.53 -12.78
N PHE A 451 -17.40 7.61 -13.62
CA PHE A 451 -18.80 7.59 -13.15
C PHE A 451 -19.22 6.25 -12.53
N GLU A 452 -18.60 5.13 -12.91
CA GLU A 452 -18.84 3.85 -12.24
C GLU A 452 -18.28 3.81 -10.81
N ARG A 453 -17.27 4.63 -10.51
CA ARG A 453 -16.52 4.58 -9.24
C ARG A 453 -16.81 5.76 -8.32
N LEU A 454 -17.32 6.86 -8.87
CA LEU A 454 -17.65 8.08 -8.16
C LEU A 454 -19.15 8.33 -8.21
N SER A 455 -19.72 8.78 -7.10
CA SER A 455 -21.07 9.31 -7.14
C SER A 455 -21.13 10.58 -8.00
N GLU A 456 -22.28 10.83 -8.60
CA GLU A 456 -22.54 12.04 -9.38
C GLU A 456 -22.33 13.32 -8.55
N GLU A 457 -22.66 13.26 -7.26
CA GLU A 457 -22.40 14.31 -6.29
C GLU A 457 -20.90 14.56 -6.07
N ASP A 458 -20.10 13.51 -5.83
CA ASP A 458 -18.64 13.63 -5.64
C ASP A 458 -17.98 14.20 -6.92
N ALA A 459 -18.46 13.79 -8.10
CA ALA A 459 -18.00 14.33 -9.38
C ALA A 459 -18.37 15.82 -9.52
N GLY A 460 -19.61 16.22 -9.24
CA GLY A 460 -20.07 17.60 -9.30
C GLY A 460 -19.30 18.52 -8.34
N LEU A 461 -19.02 18.06 -7.12
CA LEU A 461 -18.20 18.79 -6.14
C LEU A 461 -16.75 18.96 -6.62
N LEU A 462 -16.16 17.95 -7.26
CA LEU A 462 -14.83 18.04 -7.86
C LEU A 462 -14.79 19.01 -9.04
N PHE A 463 -15.78 18.97 -9.92
CA PHE A 463 -15.87 19.89 -11.06
C PHE A 463 -16.01 21.34 -10.57
N GLY A 464 -16.87 21.58 -9.59
CA GLY A 464 -17.01 22.90 -8.96
C GLY A 464 -15.69 23.39 -8.36
N ALA A 465 -14.96 22.54 -7.63
CA ALA A 465 -13.66 22.90 -7.08
C ALA A 465 -12.63 23.21 -8.18
N ALA A 466 -12.59 22.42 -9.26
CA ALA A 466 -11.67 22.65 -10.37
C ALA A 466 -11.95 23.97 -11.09
N VAL A 467 -13.22 24.27 -11.39
CA VAL A 467 -13.63 25.53 -12.05
C VAL A 467 -13.27 26.74 -11.18
N VAL A 468 -13.54 26.70 -9.87
CA VAL A 468 -13.17 27.81 -8.96
C VAL A 468 -11.67 28.05 -8.97
N VAL A 469 -10.87 26.99 -8.92
CA VAL A 469 -9.39 27.11 -8.95
C VAL A 469 -8.90 27.68 -10.27
N LEU A 470 -9.47 27.26 -11.40
CA LEU A 470 -9.08 27.73 -12.73
C LEU A 470 -9.49 29.20 -12.95
N GLN A 471 -10.68 29.60 -12.51
CA GLN A 471 -11.11 31.00 -12.53
C GLN A 471 -10.18 31.91 -11.71
N GLN A 472 -9.76 31.46 -10.53
CA GLN A 472 -8.78 32.20 -9.71
C GLN A 472 -7.39 32.29 -10.37
N ALA A 473 -6.97 31.26 -11.11
CA ALA A 473 -5.70 31.27 -11.83
C ALA A 473 -5.75 32.19 -13.06
N GLY A 474 -6.91 32.27 -13.74
CA GLY A 474 -7.10 33.08 -14.94
C GLY A 474 -6.92 34.58 -14.75
N ALA A 475 -7.12 35.08 -13.52
CA ALA A 475 -6.92 36.50 -13.20
C ALA A 475 -5.44 36.93 -13.13
N GLY A 476 -4.49 35.98 -13.02
CA GLY A 476 -3.08 36.30 -12.76
C GLY A 476 -2.07 35.85 -13.83
N GLN A 477 -2.13 34.59 -14.31
CA GLN A 477 -1.02 33.96 -15.06
C GLN A 477 -1.49 33.18 -16.28
N GLY A 478 -1.72 33.87 -17.40
CA GLY A 478 -1.87 33.24 -18.72
C GLY A 478 -3.11 32.37 -18.93
N GLY A 479 -4.05 32.37 -17.99
CA GLY A 479 -5.34 31.68 -18.17
C GLY A 479 -5.30 30.16 -17.98
N PHE A 480 -4.20 29.55 -17.54
CA PHE A 480 -4.10 28.10 -17.37
C PHE A 480 -3.39 27.71 -16.07
N LEU A 481 -3.62 26.47 -15.61
CA LEU A 481 -2.95 25.89 -14.44
C LEU A 481 -2.45 24.48 -14.73
N GLU A 482 -1.21 24.22 -14.34
CA GLU A 482 -0.59 22.88 -14.37
C GLU A 482 -1.41 21.87 -13.54
N GLY A 483 -1.56 20.64 -14.03
CA GLY A 483 -2.34 19.61 -13.37
C GLY A 483 -1.93 19.32 -11.93
N SER A 484 -0.64 19.32 -11.62
CA SER A 484 -0.14 19.17 -10.24
C SER A 484 -0.63 20.30 -9.32
N LYS A 485 -0.49 21.56 -9.75
CA LYS A 485 -0.94 22.76 -9.03
C LYS A 485 -2.46 22.83 -8.90
N LEU A 486 -3.19 22.42 -9.94
CA LEU A 486 -4.64 22.32 -9.91
C LEU A 486 -5.09 21.29 -8.88
N ALA A 487 -4.51 20.10 -8.88
CA ALA A 487 -4.83 19.07 -7.88
C ALA A 487 -4.51 19.53 -6.45
N GLU A 488 -3.40 20.24 -6.24
CA GLU A 488 -3.02 20.76 -4.93
C GLU A 488 -4.00 21.83 -4.43
N ARG A 489 -4.38 22.79 -5.28
CA ARG A 489 -5.38 23.81 -4.93
C ARG A 489 -6.77 23.22 -4.72
N MET A 490 -7.19 22.25 -5.54
CA MET A 490 -8.44 21.50 -5.33
C MET A 490 -8.41 20.76 -3.98
N LYS A 491 -7.27 20.18 -3.61
CA LYS A 491 -7.09 19.52 -2.31
C LYS A 491 -7.21 20.52 -1.15
N SER A 492 -6.73 21.76 -1.31
CA SER A 492 -6.92 22.80 -0.30
C SER A 492 -8.39 23.18 -0.11
N LEU A 493 -9.21 23.15 -1.18
CA LEU A 493 -10.66 23.41 -1.09
C LEU A 493 -11.45 22.22 -0.52
N ARG A 494 -11.12 20.99 -0.91
CA ARG A 494 -11.88 19.77 -0.58
C ARG A 494 -10.92 18.58 -0.31
N PRO A 495 -10.18 18.57 0.82
CA PRO A 495 -9.10 17.61 1.03
C PRO A 495 -9.59 16.15 1.12
N GLN A 496 -10.69 15.92 1.82
CA GLN A 496 -11.24 14.58 2.00
C GLN A 496 -11.75 13.96 0.69
N LEU A 497 -12.40 14.77 -0.14
CA LEU A 497 -12.94 14.35 -1.44
C LEU A 497 -11.80 13.98 -2.40
N VAL A 498 -10.80 14.85 -2.53
CA VAL A 498 -9.66 14.61 -3.43
C VAL A 498 -8.88 13.35 -3.06
N GLU A 499 -8.61 13.11 -1.76
CA GLU A 499 -7.90 11.90 -1.34
C GLU A 499 -8.72 10.62 -1.57
N ARG A 500 -10.05 10.68 -1.35
CA ARG A 500 -10.96 9.56 -1.65
C ARG A 500 -10.93 9.20 -3.14
N VAL A 501 -11.10 10.20 -4.01
CA VAL A 501 -11.09 10.04 -5.47
C VAL A 501 -9.74 9.50 -5.95
N LYS A 502 -8.65 10.05 -5.41
CA LYS A 502 -7.29 9.60 -5.74
C LYS A 502 -7.04 8.14 -5.33
N ALA A 503 -7.59 7.70 -4.20
CA ALA A 503 -7.51 6.31 -3.78
C ALA A 503 -8.30 5.37 -4.72
N GLN A 504 -9.48 5.78 -5.18
CA GLN A 504 -10.35 4.98 -6.05
C GLN A 504 -9.86 4.90 -7.52
N LEU A 505 -9.44 6.04 -8.09
CA LEU A 505 -9.07 6.14 -9.50
C LEU A 505 -7.57 5.97 -9.76
N ARG A 506 -6.73 6.09 -8.72
CA ARG A 506 -5.27 5.96 -8.79
C ARG A 506 -4.64 6.98 -9.74
N LYS A 507 -3.69 6.55 -10.58
CA LYS A 507 -2.89 7.44 -11.42
C LYS A 507 -3.69 7.92 -12.63
N GLY A 508 -3.65 9.23 -12.87
CA GLY A 508 -4.39 9.87 -13.97
C GLY A 508 -5.82 10.25 -13.62
N TRP A 509 -6.20 10.13 -12.34
CA TRP A 509 -7.54 10.49 -11.85
C TRP A 509 -7.94 11.92 -12.26
N LEU A 510 -7.06 12.90 -12.10
CA LEU A 510 -7.38 14.30 -12.39
C LEU A 510 -7.75 14.46 -13.87
N LYS A 511 -6.93 13.91 -14.78
CA LYS A 511 -7.21 13.98 -16.21
C LYS A 511 -8.56 13.32 -16.54
N ALA A 512 -8.81 12.13 -16.01
CA ALA A 512 -10.03 11.38 -16.29
C ALA A 512 -11.29 12.09 -15.76
N VAL A 513 -11.19 12.75 -14.60
CA VAL A 513 -12.27 13.56 -14.03
C VAL A 513 -12.48 14.82 -14.87
N LEU A 514 -11.42 15.59 -15.15
CA LEU A 514 -11.56 16.87 -15.85
C LEU A 514 -11.98 16.74 -17.33
N GLU A 515 -11.70 15.62 -17.99
CA GLU A 515 -12.19 15.33 -19.35
C GLU A 515 -13.72 15.22 -19.42
N LEU A 516 -14.41 15.06 -18.28
CA LEU A 516 -15.87 14.97 -18.21
C LEU A 516 -16.55 16.32 -18.03
N GLU A 517 -15.82 17.37 -17.64
CA GLU A 517 -16.38 18.69 -17.38
C GLU A 517 -16.16 19.59 -18.61
N PRO A 518 -17.21 19.90 -19.39
CA PRO A 518 -17.08 20.65 -20.64
C PRO A 518 -16.57 22.08 -20.46
N ARG A 519 -16.68 22.65 -19.25
CA ARG A 519 -16.14 23.98 -18.93
C ARG A 519 -14.62 24.01 -18.80
N ILE A 520 -13.96 22.85 -18.71
CA ILE A 520 -12.52 22.74 -18.48
C ILE A 520 -11.86 22.17 -19.72
N GLN A 521 -10.88 22.90 -20.26
CA GLN A 521 -10.14 22.47 -21.44
C GLN A 521 -8.70 22.12 -21.09
N ALA A 522 -8.25 20.92 -21.47
CA ALA A 522 -6.83 20.60 -21.43
C ALA A 522 -6.08 21.36 -22.53
N VAL A 523 -5.04 22.09 -22.17
CA VAL A 523 -4.19 22.88 -23.07
C VAL A 523 -2.76 22.41 -23.03
N GLU A 524 -2.14 22.28 -24.20
CA GLU A 524 -0.71 22.05 -24.33
C GLU A 524 0.01 23.41 -24.30
N VAL A 525 0.89 23.58 -23.32
CA VAL A 525 1.68 24.80 -23.15
C VAL A 525 3.14 24.45 -23.39
N GLU A 526 3.78 25.13 -24.36
CA GLU A 526 5.19 24.89 -24.67
C GLU A 526 6.08 25.10 -23.44
N GLY A 527 7.04 24.20 -23.25
CA GLY A 527 7.94 24.21 -22.09
C GLY A 527 7.36 23.62 -20.80
N ARG A 528 6.10 23.16 -20.78
CA ARG A 528 5.51 22.47 -19.63
C ARG A 528 5.45 20.95 -19.83
N ASN A 529 5.90 20.21 -18.81
CA ASN A 529 6.02 18.74 -18.85
C ASN A 529 4.77 18.00 -18.34
N GLU A 530 3.71 18.72 -18.00
CA GLU A 530 2.47 18.18 -17.46
C GLU A 530 1.25 18.82 -18.12
N PRO A 531 0.09 18.12 -18.17
CA PRO A 531 -1.12 18.69 -18.77
C PRO A 531 -1.53 19.94 -17.99
N CYS A 532 -1.74 21.04 -18.71
CA CYS A 532 -2.32 22.27 -18.19
C CYS A 532 -3.83 22.27 -18.50
N TYR A 533 -4.60 22.96 -17.67
CA TYR A 533 -6.04 23.10 -17.82
C TYR A 533 -6.40 24.58 -17.76
N ARG A 534 -7.40 24.99 -18.54
CA ARG A 534 -7.98 26.34 -18.51
C ARG A 534 -9.50 26.27 -18.41
#